data_AF-A0A7W8W6S8-F1
#
_entry.id   AF-A0A7W8W6S8-F1
#
_cell.length_a   1.000
_cell.length_b   1.000
_cell.length_c   1.000
_cell.angle_alpha   90.00
_cell.angle_beta   90.00
_cell.angle_gamma   90.00
#
_symmetry.space_group_name_H-M   'P 1'
#
loop_
_entity.id
_entity.type
_entity.pdbx_description
1 polymer ?
#
loop_
_entity_poly.entity_id
_entity_poly.type
_entity_poly.pdbx_seq_one_letter_code
_entity_poly.pdbx_strand_id
1 'polypeptide(L)'
;MALTQSLDKLSPQPASKQVQHSNVIPFPSARAALLVTLPHAHLRALLHSPLGVYVINTETVREEDRVQLDIACEDLHFTLHMLLTTLPAATIGPLKRRVSRPSAR
;
A
#
# COMPACT_ATOMS: atom_id res chain seq x y z
N MET A 1 16.70 -72.16 9.32
CA MET A 1 16.39 -71.21 10.40
C MET A 1 16.33 -69.82 9.79
N ALA A 2 15.14 -69.23 9.71
CA ALA A 2 14.92 -67.91 9.14
C ALA A 2 14.61 -66.94 10.30
N LEU A 3 15.42 -65.88 10.42
CA LEU A 3 15.15 -64.77 11.35
C LEU A 3 14.81 -63.54 10.53
N THR A 4 13.52 -63.21 10.54
CA THR A 4 12.96 -61.93 10.14
C THR A 4 13.36 -60.87 11.15
N GLN A 5 13.94 -59.75 10.72
CA GLN A 5 14.00 -58.53 11.53
C GLN A 5 13.42 -57.38 10.71
N SER A 6 12.13 -57.14 10.97
CA SER A 6 11.43 -55.91 10.65
C SER A 6 11.95 -54.81 11.57
N LEU A 7 12.34 -53.67 11.00
CA LEU A 7 12.59 -52.43 11.72
C LEU A 7 11.75 -51.33 11.09
N ASP A 8 10.46 -51.44 11.39
CA ASP A 8 9.51 -50.34 11.34
C ASP A 8 9.88 -49.31 12.42
N LYS A 9 10.19 -48.09 12.01
CA LYS A 9 9.78 -46.81 12.63
C LYS A 9 10.59 -45.66 12.02
N LEU A 10 10.15 -45.21 10.84
CA LEU A 10 10.36 -43.83 10.45
C LEU A 10 9.53 -42.97 11.43
N SER A 11 10.20 -42.40 12.43
CA SER A 11 9.59 -41.42 13.32
C SER A 11 9.30 -40.15 12.51
N PRO A 12 8.08 -39.58 12.53
CA PRO A 12 7.81 -38.29 11.94
C PRO A 12 8.54 -37.24 12.77
N GLN A 13 9.65 -36.73 12.22
CA GLN A 13 10.35 -35.57 12.75
C GLN A 13 9.33 -34.43 12.92
N PRO A 14 9.18 -33.84 14.11
CA PRO A 14 8.25 -32.73 14.28
C PRO A 14 8.73 -31.62 13.35
N ALA A 15 7.88 -31.26 12.38
CA ALA A 15 8.10 -30.11 11.52
C ALA A 15 8.45 -28.94 12.44
N SER A 16 9.69 -28.47 12.36
CA SER A 16 10.11 -27.27 13.06
C SER A 16 9.14 -26.18 12.64
N LYS A 17 8.33 -25.68 13.60
CA LYS A 17 7.55 -24.47 13.39
C LYS A 17 8.55 -23.36 13.20
N GLN A 18 8.92 -23.13 11.93
CA GLN A 18 9.77 -22.03 11.53
C GLN A 18 9.03 -20.76 11.92
N VAL A 19 9.42 -20.18 13.06
CA VAL A 19 8.86 -18.92 13.55
C VAL A 19 9.22 -17.88 12.49
N GLN A 20 8.25 -17.46 11.69
CA GLN A 20 8.39 -16.34 10.78
C GLN A 20 8.58 -15.08 11.64
N HIS A 21 9.83 -14.76 11.96
CA HIS A 21 10.18 -13.49 12.56
C HIS A 21 9.96 -12.40 11.50
N SER A 22 8.82 -11.72 11.55
CA SER A 22 8.61 -10.47 10.82
C SER A 22 9.37 -9.37 11.53
N ASN A 23 10.51 -8.94 10.98
CA ASN A 23 11.24 -7.75 11.45
C ASN A 23 10.52 -6.43 11.10
N VAL A 24 9.36 -6.51 10.47
CA VAL A 24 8.52 -5.36 10.13
C VAL A 24 7.56 -5.12 11.28
N ILE A 25 7.72 -3.98 11.97
CA ILE A 25 6.73 -3.50 12.94
C ILE A 25 5.61 -2.85 12.12
N PRO A 26 4.38 -3.39 12.13
CA PRO A 26 3.26 -2.74 11.46
C PRO A 26 2.99 -1.42 12.17
N PHE A 27 3.04 -0.31 11.43
CA PHE A 27 2.65 1.00 11.94
C PHE A 27 1.17 1.24 11.60
N PRO A 28 0.25 1.14 12.57
CA PRO A 28 -1.17 1.33 12.29
C PRO A 28 -1.45 2.83 12.13
N SER A 29 -1.22 3.35 10.93
CA SER A 29 -1.67 4.69 10.54
C SER A 29 -3.08 4.62 9.97
N ALA A 30 -3.93 5.57 10.35
CA ALA A 30 -5.20 5.77 9.68
C ALA A 30 -4.90 6.31 8.27
N ARG A 31 -5.33 5.57 7.25
CA ARG A 31 -5.11 5.94 5.84
C ARG A 31 -6.35 6.62 5.27
N ALA A 32 -6.16 7.54 4.33
CA ALA A 32 -7.22 8.17 3.59
C ALA A 32 -6.91 8.16 2.09
N ALA A 33 -7.95 7.99 1.29
CA ALA A 33 -7.89 8.12 -0.16
C ALA A 33 -8.29 9.53 -0.56
N LEU A 34 -7.37 10.28 -1.16
CA LEU A 34 -7.62 11.60 -1.73
C LEU A 34 -7.73 11.49 -3.26
N LEU A 35 -8.80 12.03 -3.83
CA LEU A 35 -8.91 12.19 -5.27
C LEU A 35 -8.31 13.54 -5.68
N VAL A 36 -7.49 13.55 -6.72
CA VAL A 36 -6.93 14.76 -7.34
C VAL A 36 -7.20 14.68 -8.84
N THR A 37 -7.69 15.76 -9.43
CA THR A 37 -7.86 15.84 -10.89
C THR A 37 -6.87 16.87 -11.43
N LEU A 38 -6.15 16.56 -12.50
CA LEU A 38 -5.15 17.46 -13.07
C LEU A 38 -5.08 17.30 -14.60
N PRO A 39 -4.66 18.34 -15.35
CA PRO A 39 -4.47 18.20 -16.79
C PRO A 39 -3.37 17.19 -17.11
N HIS A 40 -3.51 16.42 -18.20
CA HIS A 40 -2.56 15.36 -18.59
C HIS A 40 -1.09 15.81 -18.61
N ALA A 41 -0.83 17.04 -19.04
CA ALA A 41 0.51 17.62 -19.07
C ALA A 41 1.20 17.65 -17.69
N HIS A 42 0.45 17.64 -16.60
CA HIS A 42 0.96 17.75 -15.23
C HIS A 42 1.12 16.40 -14.52
N LEU A 43 0.67 15.28 -15.11
CA LEU A 43 0.81 13.96 -14.50
C LEU A 43 2.27 13.60 -14.26
N ARG A 44 3.14 13.92 -15.21
CA ARG A 44 4.58 13.71 -15.07
C ARG A 44 5.16 14.50 -13.89
N ALA A 45 4.72 15.74 -13.69
CA ALA A 45 5.16 16.56 -12.56
C ALA A 45 4.70 15.94 -11.23
N LEU A 46 3.48 15.42 -11.14
CA LEU A 46 2.99 14.70 -9.95
C LEU A 46 3.84 13.46 -9.65
N LEU A 47 4.07 12.61 -10.66
CA LEU A 47 4.78 11.33 -10.49
C LEU A 47 6.26 11.52 -10.12
N HIS A 48 6.87 12.62 -10.52
CA HIS A 48 8.25 12.96 -10.14
C HIS A 48 8.34 13.90 -8.93
N SER A 49 7.22 14.25 -8.30
CA SER A 49 7.18 15.00 -7.04
C SER A 49 7.26 14.07 -5.83
N PRO A 50 7.49 14.62 -4.61
CA PRO A 50 7.31 13.86 -3.38
C PRO A 50 5.93 13.21 -3.22
N LEU A 51 4.91 13.66 -3.95
CA LEU A 51 3.58 13.07 -3.90
C LEU A 51 3.43 11.80 -4.74
N GLY A 52 4.36 11.54 -5.68
CA GLY A 52 4.32 10.37 -6.54
C GLY A 52 4.29 9.05 -5.76
N VAL A 53 4.89 9.03 -4.55
CA VAL A 53 4.91 7.85 -3.68
C VAL A 53 3.55 7.49 -3.08
N TYR A 54 2.61 8.45 -3.04
CA TYR A 54 1.26 8.22 -2.54
C TYR A 54 0.29 7.79 -3.64
N VAL A 55 0.68 7.86 -4.92
CA VAL A 55 -0.18 7.50 -6.05
C VAL A 55 -0.46 6.01 -6.05
N ILE A 56 -1.74 5.65 -6.05
CA ILE A 56 -2.20 4.25 -6.07
C ILE A 56 -3.08 3.91 -7.27
N ASN A 57 -3.66 4.92 -7.92
CA ASN A 57 -4.45 4.75 -9.13
C ASN A 57 -4.41 6.03 -9.97
N THR A 58 -4.39 5.86 -11.28
CA THR A 58 -4.47 6.94 -12.27
C THR A 58 -5.47 6.54 -13.34
N GLU A 59 -6.49 7.36 -13.54
CA GLU A 59 -7.53 7.16 -14.55
C GLU A 59 -7.55 8.38 -15.48
N THR A 60 -7.32 8.15 -16.76
CA THR A 60 -7.35 9.19 -17.79
C THR A 60 -8.79 9.42 -18.23
N VAL A 61 -9.27 10.66 -18.07
CA VAL A 61 -10.63 11.07 -18.42
C VAL A 61 -10.58 12.32 -19.30
N ARG A 62 -10.81 12.12 -20.61
CA ARG A 62 -10.79 13.18 -21.64
C ARG A 62 -9.42 13.87 -21.73
N GLU A 63 -9.28 15.04 -21.11
CA GLU A 63 -8.09 15.91 -21.13
C GLU A 63 -7.46 16.03 -19.72
N GLU A 64 -7.99 15.28 -18.74
CA GLU A 64 -7.59 15.32 -17.34
C GLU A 64 -7.33 13.92 -16.79
N ASP A 65 -6.35 13.79 -15.91
CA ASP A 65 -6.13 12.58 -15.13
C ASP A 65 -6.75 12.72 -13.75
N ARG A 66 -7.52 11.69 -13.37
CA ARG A 66 -7.97 11.44 -12.01
C ARG A 66 -6.97 10.55 -11.30
N VAL A 67 -6.31 11.11 -10.32
CA VAL A 67 -5.30 10.43 -9.52
C VAL A 67 -5.82 10.19 -8.12
N GLN A 68 -5.71 8.95 -7.65
CA GLN A 68 -6.01 8.60 -6.29
C GLN A 68 -4.71 8.50 -5.50
N LEU A 69 -4.64 9.24 -4.39
CA LEU A 69 -3.53 9.21 -3.45
C LEU A 69 -3.96 8.43 -2.19
N ASP A 70 -3.15 7.49 -1.74
CA ASP A 70 -3.30 6.83 -0.45
C ASP A 70 -2.34 7.46 0.56
N ILE A 71 -2.88 8.33 1.40
CA ILE A 71 -2.11 9.14 2.34
C ILE A 71 -2.34 8.66 3.78
N ALA A 72 -1.28 8.74 4.58
CA ALA A 72 -1.43 8.68 6.02
C ALA A 72 -2.14 9.96 6.50
N CYS A 73 -3.02 9.87 7.49
CA CYS A 73 -3.74 11.05 8.00
C CYS A 73 -2.77 12.12 8.55
N GLU A 74 -1.66 11.71 9.14
CA GLU A 74 -0.57 12.56 9.61
C GLU A 74 0.13 13.33 8.49
N ASP A 75 0.15 12.79 7.27
CA ASP A 75 0.78 13.41 6.11
C ASP A 75 -0.16 14.38 5.35
N LEU A 76 -1.41 14.56 5.81
CA LEU A 76 -2.41 15.35 5.08
C LEU A 76 -1.98 16.81 4.87
N HIS A 77 -1.43 17.45 5.91
CA HIS A 77 -0.98 18.84 5.82
C HIS A 77 0.15 18.99 4.80
N PHE A 78 1.15 18.10 4.87
CA PHE A 78 2.24 18.05 3.90
C PHE A 78 1.71 17.82 2.47
N THR A 79 0.78 16.87 2.31
CA THR A 79 0.17 16.53 1.03
C THR A 79 -0.52 17.73 0.40
N LEU A 80 -1.38 18.42 1.15
CA LEU A 80 -2.11 19.60 0.65
C LEU A 80 -1.17 20.75 0.30
N HIS A 81 -0.17 21.01 1.15
CA HIS A 81 0.83 22.03 0.88
C HIS A 81 1.62 21.72 -0.41
N MET A 82 2.04 20.47 -0.59
CA MET A 82 2.78 20.03 -1.77
C MET A 82 1.93 20.06 -3.05
N LEU A 83 0.65 19.69 -2.97
CA LEU A 83 -0.28 19.78 -4.10
C LEU A 83 -0.41 21.24 -4.56
N LEU A 84 -0.63 22.16 -3.63
CA LEU A 84 -0.80 23.59 -3.93
C LEU A 84 0.48 24.23 -4.48
N THR A 85 1.65 23.79 -4.03
CA THR A 85 2.94 24.34 -4.48
C THR A 85 3.41 23.76 -5.81
N THR A 86 3.26 22.44 -6.01
CA THR A 86 3.80 21.74 -7.17
C THR A 86 2.83 21.67 -8.33
N LEU A 87 1.52 21.62 -8.03
CA LEU A 87 0.46 21.40 -9.00
C LEU A 87 -0.69 22.39 -8.75
N PRO A 88 -0.47 23.71 -8.89
CA PRO A 88 -1.50 24.72 -8.59
C PRO A 88 -2.75 24.61 -9.47
N ALA A 89 -2.62 23.98 -10.65
CA ALA A 89 -3.73 23.71 -11.56
C ALA A 89 -4.53 22.43 -11.19
N ALA A 90 -4.10 21.67 -10.18
CA ALA A 90 -4.81 20.46 -9.77
C ALA A 90 -6.05 20.79 -8.93
N THR A 91 -7.16 20.12 -9.24
CA THR A 91 -8.38 20.17 -8.46
C THR A 91 -8.33 19.12 -7.36
N ILE A 92 -8.44 19.57 -6.11
CA ILE A 92 -8.51 18.70 -4.93
C ILE A 92 -9.95 18.20 -4.79
N GLY A 93 -10.12 16.88 -4.88
CA GLY A 93 -11.39 16.20 -4.78
C GLY A 93 -11.69 15.65 -3.38
N PRO A 94 -12.65 14.72 -3.27
CA PRO A 94 -13.05 14.15 -1.99
C PRO A 94 -11.93 13.38 -1.28
N LEU A 95 -11.86 13.56 0.04
CA LEU A 95 -11.03 12.78 0.94
C LEU A 95 -11.89 11.72 1.65
N LYS A 96 -11.58 10.44 1.47
CA LYS A 96 -12.30 9.32 2.08
C LYS A 96 -11.38 8.55 3.01
N ARG A 97 -11.70 8.51 4.30
CA ARG A 97 -10.97 7.67 5.26
C ARG A 97 -11.11 6.20 4.88
N ARG A 98 -10.00 5.46 4.82
CA ARG A 98 -10.04 4.00 4.70
C ARG A 98 -10.33 3.40 6.05
N VAL A 99 -11.33 2.54 6.09
CA VAL A 99 -11.54 1.65 7.22
C VAL A 99 -10.63 0.45 6.99
N SER A 100 -9.58 0.32 7.81
CA SER A 100 -8.77 -0.89 7.82
C SER A 100 -9.67 -2.05 8.27
N ARG A 101 -10.06 -2.92 7.32
CA ARG A 101 -10.58 -4.23 7.70
C ARG A 101 -9.40 -4.99 8.30
N PRO A 102 -9.48 -5.50 9.53
CA PRO A 102 -8.45 -6.41 10.02
C PRO A 102 -8.42 -7.59 9.04
N SER A 103 -7.27 -7.82 8.41
CA SER A 103 -7.07 -9.00 7.59
C SER A 103 -7.33 -10.21 8.48
N ALA A 104 -8.36 -11.01 8.15
CA ALA A 104 -8.51 -12.32 8.75
C ALA A 104 -7.22 -13.11 8.42
N ARG A 105 -6.60 -13.62 9.48
CA ARG A 105 -5.35 -14.39 9.41
C ARG A 105 -5.52 -15.71 8.70
#